data_AF-A0A2J8WC88-F1
#
_entry.id   AF-A0A2J8WC88-F1
#
_cell.length_a   1.000
_cell.length_b   1.000
_cell.length_c   1.000
_cell.angle_alpha   90.00
_cell.angle_beta   90.00
_cell.angle_gamma   90.00
#
_symmetry.space_group_name_H-M   'P 1'
#
loop_
_entity.id
_entity.type
_entity.pdbx_description
1 polymer ?
#
loop_
_entity_poly.entity_id
_entity_poly.type
_entity_poly.pdbx_seq_one_letter_code
_entity_poly.pdbx_strand_id
1 'polypeptide(L)'
;MEALIPVINKLQDVFNTVGADIIQLPQIVVVGTQSSGKSSVLESLVGRDLLPRGTGIVTRRPLILQLVHVSQEDKRKTTGEENGVEAEEWGKFLHTKNKLYTDFDEIRQEIENETERISGNNKVPVGDQPKDIELQIRELILRFISNPNSIILAVTAANTDMATSEALKISREVDPDGRRTLAVITKLDLMDAGTDAMDVLMGRVIPVKLGIIGVVNRSQLDINNKKSVTDSIRDEYAFLQKKYPSLANRNGTKYLARTLN
;
A
#
# COMPACT_ATOMS: atom_id res chain seq x y z
N MET A 1 -15.54 5.82 -14.81
CA MET A 1 -14.97 5.03 -13.70
C MET A 1 -15.51 5.48 -12.34
N GLU A 2 -15.73 6.79 -12.13
CA GLU A 2 -16.31 7.37 -10.89
C GLU A 2 -17.65 6.76 -10.43
N ALA A 3 -18.54 6.37 -11.34
CA ALA A 3 -19.82 5.73 -10.98
C ALA A 3 -19.68 4.24 -10.58
N LEU A 4 -18.56 3.58 -10.93
CA LEU A 4 -18.35 2.14 -10.72
C LEU A 4 -17.65 1.84 -9.39
N ILE A 5 -16.77 2.72 -8.92
CA ILE A 5 -16.06 2.54 -7.64
C ILE A 5 -17.05 2.37 -6.47
N PRO A 6 -18.09 3.22 -6.30
CA PRO A 6 -19.05 3.04 -5.21
C PRO A 6 -19.83 1.73 -5.29
N VAL A 7 -20.08 1.22 -6.50
CA VAL A 7 -20.76 -0.06 -6.71
C VAL A 7 -19.85 -1.22 -6.32
N ILE A 8 -18.58 -1.19 -6.76
CA ILE A 8 -17.57 -2.18 -6.37
C ILE A 8 -17.38 -2.18 -4.85
N ASN A 9 -17.31 -1.01 -4.21
CA ASN A 9 -17.16 -0.90 -2.75
C ASN A 9 -18.33 -1.54 -2.01
N LYS A 10 -19.58 -1.25 -2.42
CA LYS A 10 -20.78 -1.88 -1.82
C LYS A 10 -20.77 -3.40 -1.99
N LEU A 11 -20.33 -3.89 -3.15
CA LEU A 11 -20.21 -5.33 -3.39
C LEU A 11 -19.14 -5.96 -2.49
N GLN A 12 -17.98 -5.31 -2.32
CA GLN A 12 -16.93 -5.77 -1.40
C GLN A 12 -17.44 -5.91 0.04
N ASP A 13 -18.18 -4.93 0.55
CA ASP A 13 -18.73 -4.97 1.92
C ASP A 13 -19.70 -6.15 2.12
N VAL A 14 -20.57 -6.39 1.13
CA VAL A 14 -21.52 -7.51 1.16
C VAL A 14 -20.77 -8.84 1.17
N PHE A 15 -19.78 -9.03 0.29
CA PHE A 15 -19.08 -10.31 0.19
C PHE A 15 -18.10 -10.58 1.31
N ASN A 16 -17.48 -9.54 1.89
CA ASN A 16 -16.67 -9.66 3.10
C ASN A 16 -17.50 -10.20 4.29
N THR A 17 -18.80 -9.92 4.33
CA THR A 17 -19.71 -10.41 5.39
C THR A 17 -20.15 -11.86 5.16
N VAL A 18 -20.30 -12.27 3.88
CA VAL A 18 -20.85 -13.59 3.50
C VAL A 18 -19.74 -14.63 3.24
N GLY A 19 -18.47 -14.22 3.18
CA GLY A 19 -17.33 -15.12 2.97
C GLY A 19 -17.25 -15.65 1.53
N ALA A 20 -17.78 -14.91 0.56
CA ALA A 20 -17.85 -15.37 -0.82
C ALA A 20 -16.53 -15.07 -1.57
N ASP A 21 -15.59 -16.01 -1.53
CA ASP A 21 -14.40 -16.04 -2.42
C ASP A 21 -14.75 -16.13 -3.92
N ILE A 22 -16.04 -16.30 -4.24
CA ILE A 22 -16.55 -16.60 -5.58
C ILE A 22 -16.53 -15.35 -6.49
N ILE A 23 -16.50 -14.14 -5.92
CA ILE A 23 -16.68 -12.92 -6.73
C ILE A 23 -15.36 -12.20 -6.94
N GLN A 24 -14.92 -12.26 -8.19
CA GLN A 24 -13.71 -11.65 -8.70
C GLN A 24 -13.93 -10.16 -8.96
N LEU A 25 -13.91 -9.34 -7.90
CA LEU A 25 -14.00 -7.88 -8.04
C LEU A 25 -12.65 -7.30 -8.51
N PRO A 26 -12.66 -6.23 -9.32
CA PRO A 26 -11.47 -5.45 -9.60
C PRO A 26 -10.89 -4.90 -8.30
N GLN A 27 -9.60 -5.17 -8.04
CA GLN A 27 -8.90 -4.73 -6.84
C GLN A 27 -7.40 -4.56 -7.12
N ILE A 28 -6.75 -3.67 -6.39
CA ILE A 28 -5.29 -3.56 -6.37
C ILE A 28 -4.77 -4.29 -5.13
N VAL A 29 -3.93 -5.30 -5.32
CA VAL A 29 -3.33 -6.09 -4.25
C VAL A 29 -1.85 -5.72 -4.12
N VAL A 30 -1.46 -5.19 -2.97
CA VAL A 30 -0.08 -4.79 -2.70
C VAL A 30 0.71 -5.97 -2.12
N VAL A 31 1.75 -6.39 -2.85
CA VAL A 31 2.60 -7.52 -2.48
C VAL A 31 4.04 -7.05 -2.32
N GLY A 32 4.75 -7.55 -1.31
CA GLY A 32 6.12 -7.11 -1.03
C GLY A 32 6.68 -7.72 0.24
N THR A 33 8.01 -7.85 0.33
CA THR A 33 8.69 -8.33 1.53
C THR A 33 8.51 -7.37 2.72
N GLN A 34 8.78 -7.84 3.94
CA GLN A 34 8.86 -6.95 5.09
C GLN A 34 9.90 -5.85 4.80
N SER A 35 9.61 -4.61 5.20
CA SER A 35 10.47 -3.45 4.93
C SER A 35 10.60 -3.04 3.46
N SER A 36 9.92 -3.66 2.49
CA SER A 36 9.98 -3.21 1.08
C SER A 36 9.34 -1.85 0.83
N GLY A 37 8.69 -1.24 1.82
CA GLY A 37 8.08 0.10 1.71
C GLY A 37 6.59 0.09 1.37
N LYS A 38 5.90 -1.06 1.39
CA LYS A 38 4.46 -1.18 1.12
C LYS A 38 3.61 -0.12 1.85
N SER A 39 3.77 0.00 3.16
CA SER A 39 3.00 0.96 3.96
C SER A 39 3.32 2.40 3.57
N SER A 40 4.59 2.71 3.29
CA SER A 40 4.99 4.05 2.82
C SER A 40 4.42 4.38 1.43
N VAL A 41 4.34 3.40 0.53
CA VAL A 41 3.68 3.56 -0.78
C VAL A 41 2.20 3.87 -0.57
N LEU A 42 1.49 3.07 0.23
CA LEU A 42 0.07 3.29 0.51
C LEU A 42 -0.18 4.67 1.14
N GLU A 43 0.55 5.05 2.18
CA GLU A 43 0.42 6.35 2.81
C GLU A 43 0.78 7.52 1.89
N SER A 44 1.73 7.32 0.97
CA SER A 44 2.06 8.35 -0.03
C SER A 44 0.92 8.58 -1.03
N LEU A 45 0.15 7.53 -1.34
CA LEU A 45 -1.05 7.61 -2.16
C LEU A 45 -2.22 8.24 -1.40
N VAL A 46 -2.34 7.97 -0.10
CA VAL A 46 -3.37 8.61 0.74
C VAL A 46 -3.03 10.06 1.09
N GLY A 47 -1.75 10.38 1.27
CA GLY A 47 -1.30 11.68 1.76
C GLY A 47 -1.24 11.81 3.29
N ARG A 48 -1.50 10.73 4.04
CA ARG A 48 -1.61 10.72 5.51
C ARG A 48 -0.88 9.53 6.13
N ASP A 49 -0.40 9.71 7.37
CA ASP A 49 0.13 8.64 8.21
C ASP A 49 -1.03 7.84 8.82
N LEU A 50 -1.38 6.70 8.22
CA LEU A 50 -2.57 5.93 8.64
C LEU A 50 -2.25 4.48 9.02
N LEU A 51 -1.11 3.94 8.57
CA LEU A 51 -0.80 2.54 8.78
C LEU A 51 0.09 2.38 10.02
N PRO A 52 -0.10 1.30 10.80
CA PRO A 52 0.80 0.97 11.89
C PRO A 52 2.23 0.83 11.39
N ARG A 53 3.21 1.19 12.23
CA ARG A 53 4.64 1.13 11.93
C ARG A 53 5.38 0.56 13.14
N GLY A 54 6.27 -0.40 12.92
CA GLY A 54 7.03 -1.03 14.00
C GLY A 54 8.12 -1.97 13.51
N THR A 55 9.03 -2.34 14.41
CA THR A 55 10.00 -3.41 14.20
C THR A 55 9.31 -4.76 14.46
N GLY A 56 9.30 -5.65 13.46
CA GLY A 56 8.58 -6.95 13.51
C GLY A 56 7.48 -7.09 12.45
N ILE A 57 6.65 -8.14 12.52
CA ILE A 57 5.50 -8.33 11.63
C ILE A 57 4.42 -7.32 12.01
N VAL A 58 4.32 -6.25 11.23
CA VAL A 58 3.37 -5.15 11.47
C VAL A 58 1.95 -5.50 11.03
N THR A 59 1.81 -6.33 9.99
CA THR A 59 0.52 -6.67 9.38
C THR A 59 0.33 -8.18 9.39
N ARG A 60 -0.39 -8.69 10.40
CA ARG A 60 -0.71 -10.12 10.57
C ARG A 60 -2.06 -10.52 9.95
N ARG A 61 -2.79 -9.55 9.39
CA ARG A 61 -4.10 -9.70 8.75
C ARG A 61 -4.11 -8.87 7.46
N PRO A 62 -4.75 -9.32 6.37
CA PRO A 62 -4.98 -8.45 5.21
C PRO A 62 -5.74 -7.19 5.61
N LEU A 63 -5.24 -6.04 5.15
CA LEU A 63 -5.95 -4.77 5.25
C LEU A 63 -6.52 -4.43 3.87
N ILE A 64 -7.85 -4.30 3.78
CA ILE A 64 -8.53 -3.79 2.58
C ILE A 64 -8.69 -2.29 2.78
N LEU A 65 -7.94 -1.50 2.01
CA LEU A 65 -8.00 -0.04 2.03
C LEU A 65 -8.79 0.45 0.81
N GLN A 66 -9.94 1.08 1.05
CA GLN A 66 -10.74 1.73 0.02
C GLN A 66 -10.54 3.24 0.10
N LEU A 67 -9.97 3.84 -0.94
CA LEU A 67 -9.87 5.29 -1.08
C LEU A 67 -11.07 5.80 -1.87
N VAL A 68 -11.83 6.69 -1.25
CA VAL A 68 -13.02 7.30 -1.86
C VAL A 68 -12.76 8.79 -2.02
N HIS A 69 -12.71 9.25 -3.25
CA HIS A 69 -12.64 10.68 -3.53
C HIS A 69 -14.00 11.32 -3.24
N VAL A 70 -14.00 12.38 -2.44
CA VAL A 70 -15.18 13.20 -2.12
C VAL A 70 -14.91 14.64 -2.55
N SER A 71 -15.97 15.37 -2.92
CA SER A 71 -15.84 16.80 -3.22
C SER A 71 -15.45 17.58 -1.96
N GLN A 72 -14.73 18.69 -2.11
CA GLN A 72 -14.35 19.56 -0.99
C GLN A 72 -15.54 20.13 -0.20
N GLU A 73 -16.73 20.10 -0.79
CA GLU A 73 -18.00 20.51 -0.18
C GLU A 73 -18.64 19.41 0.70
N ASP A 74 -18.24 18.14 0.54
CA ASP A 74 -18.77 17.02 1.35
C ASP A 74 -17.96 16.91 2.63
N LYS A 75 -18.27 17.81 3.57
CA LYS A 75 -17.66 17.85 4.90
C LYS A 75 -18.52 17.09 5.91
N ARG A 76 -17.88 16.33 6.79
CA ARG A 76 -18.56 15.58 7.85
C ARG A 76 -18.29 16.20 9.22
N LYS A 77 -19.35 16.38 10.01
CA LYS A 77 -19.20 16.78 11.41
C LYS A 77 -18.59 15.64 12.21
N THR A 78 -17.61 15.95 13.05
CA THR A 78 -17.15 15.03 14.10
C THR A 78 -18.33 14.55 14.93
N THR A 79 -18.37 13.24 15.20
CA THR A 79 -19.53 12.60 15.84
C THR A 79 -19.84 13.22 17.21
N GLY A 80 -21.05 13.73 17.40
CA GLY A 80 -21.69 13.90 18.71
C GLY A 80 -21.64 15.27 19.37
N GLU A 81 -20.95 16.27 18.80
CA GLU A 81 -20.90 17.61 19.39
C GLU A 81 -21.70 18.62 18.54
N GLU A 82 -22.61 19.37 19.17
CA GLU A 82 -23.40 20.44 18.52
C GLU A 82 -22.51 21.54 17.89
N ASN A 83 -21.24 21.61 18.31
CA ASN A 83 -20.19 22.51 17.81
C ASN A 83 -19.05 21.79 17.08
N GLY A 84 -19.27 20.57 16.57
CA GLY A 84 -18.22 19.74 15.97
C GLY A 84 -17.53 20.41 14.77
N VAL A 85 -16.21 20.33 14.74
CA VAL A 85 -15.37 20.78 13.61
C VAL A 85 -15.73 19.95 12.37
N GLU A 86 -15.91 20.63 11.24
CA GLU A 86 -16.09 19.97 9.95
C GLU A 86 -14.78 19.32 9.50
N ALA A 87 -14.80 18.01 9.32
CA ALA A 87 -13.68 17.24 8.79
C ALA A 87 -13.80 17.10 7.27
N GLU A 88 -12.71 17.45 6.57
CA GLU A 88 -12.56 17.30 5.12
C GLU A 88 -12.16 15.86 4.74
N GLU A 89 -11.62 15.09 5.69
CA GLU A 89 -11.19 13.72 5.51
C GLU A 89 -11.67 12.88 6.70
N TRP A 90 -12.11 11.64 6.44
CA TRP A 90 -12.53 10.70 7.48
C TRP A 90 -12.35 9.25 7.03
N GLY A 91 -12.20 8.36 8.00
CA GLY A 91 -12.19 6.91 7.83
C GLY A 91 -13.44 6.26 8.43
N LYS A 92 -13.76 5.05 7.94
CA LYS A 92 -14.78 4.17 8.50
C LYS A 92 -14.26 2.75 8.48
N PHE A 93 -14.59 1.97 9.50
CA PHE A 93 -14.29 0.54 9.54
C PHE A 93 -15.58 -0.26 9.51
N LEU A 94 -15.55 -1.37 8.77
CA LEU A 94 -16.71 -2.26 8.64
C LEU A 94 -17.18 -2.77 10.01
N HIS A 95 -16.25 -3.14 10.90
CA HIS A 95 -16.58 -3.70 12.22
C HIS A 95 -17.11 -2.67 13.22
N THR A 96 -16.88 -1.37 13.02
CA THR A 96 -17.44 -0.28 13.84
C THR A 96 -18.64 0.41 13.19
N LYS A 97 -19.16 -0.14 12.09
CA LYS A 97 -20.39 0.25 11.39
C LYS A 97 -20.40 1.72 10.97
N ASN A 98 -21.08 2.57 11.75
CA ASN A 98 -21.33 3.97 11.42
C ASN A 98 -20.37 4.94 12.11
N LYS A 99 -19.44 4.46 12.95
CA LYS A 99 -18.44 5.32 13.56
C LYS A 99 -17.58 5.98 12.48
N LEU A 100 -17.44 7.31 12.58
CA LEU A 100 -16.54 8.11 11.75
C LEU A 100 -15.27 8.36 12.54
N TYR A 101 -14.12 8.21 11.88
CA TYR A 101 -12.81 8.52 12.42
C TYR A 101 -12.27 9.72 11.66
N THR A 102 -12.16 10.88 12.30
CA THR A 102 -11.63 12.10 11.69
C THR A 102 -10.17 12.33 12.05
N ASP A 103 -9.69 11.68 13.11
CA ASP A 103 -8.29 11.64 13.48
C ASP A 103 -7.61 10.39 12.88
N PHE A 104 -6.56 10.61 12.10
CA PHE A 104 -5.80 9.53 11.47
C PHE A 104 -4.95 8.73 12.46
N ASP A 105 -4.61 9.30 13.62
CA ASP A 105 -3.99 8.54 14.70
C ASP A 105 -5.00 7.56 15.33
N GLU A 106 -6.28 7.93 15.44
CA GLU A 106 -7.33 6.98 15.84
C GLU A 106 -7.56 5.88 14.80
N ILE A 107 -7.51 6.21 13.51
CA ILE A 107 -7.57 5.21 12.42
C ILE A 107 -6.41 4.22 12.57
N ARG A 108 -5.19 4.72 12.78
CA ARG A 108 -4.01 3.88 12.98
C ARG A 108 -4.19 2.96 14.19
N GLN A 109 -4.62 3.51 15.33
CA GLN A 109 -4.85 2.75 16.55
C GLN A 109 -5.94 1.68 16.37
N GLU A 110 -7.01 1.99 15.62
CA GLU A 110 -8.06 1.02 15.32
C GLU A 110 -7.54 -0.14 14.46
N ILE A 111 -6.67 0.13 13.48
CA ILE A 111 -6.03 -0.93 12.68
C ILE A 111 -5.20 -1.85 13.59
N GLU A 112 -4.45 -1.29 14.54
CA GLU A 112 -3.67 -2.08 15.52
C GLU A 112 -4.60 -2.92 16.40
N ASN A 113 -5.61 -2.29 17.00
CA ASN A 113 -6.56 -2.95 17.90
C ASN A 113 -7.28 -4.11 17.22
N GLU A 114 -7.75 -3.90 16.00
CA GLU A 114 -8.47 -4.92 15.23
C GLU A 114 -7.53 -6.02 14.74
N THR A 115 -6.27 -5.69 14.42
CA THR A 115 -5.23 -6.69 14.13
C THR A 115 -4.95 -7.55 15.35
N GLU A 116 -4.84 -6.97 16.54
CA GLU A 116 -4.65 -7.68 17.81
C GLU A 116 -5.86 -8.56 18.17
N ARG A 117 -7.09 -8.04 18.00
CA ARG A 117 -8.33 -8.77 18.28
C ARG A 117 -8.43 -10.09 17.52
N ILE A 118 -8.01 -10.11 16.25
CA ILE A 118 -8.13 -11.31 15.39
C ILE A 118 -6.89 -12.18 15.44
N SER A 119 -5.69 -11.59 15.50
CA SER A 119 -4.44 -12.35 15.49
C SER A 119 -4.10 -12.93 16.88
N GLY A 120 -4.86 -12.55 17.91
CA GLY A 120 -4.64 -12.97 19.30
C GLY A 120 -3.53 -12.18 20.00
N ASN A 121 -3.56 -12.20 21.34
CA ASN A 121 -2.66 -11.47 22.25
C ASN A 121 -1.20 -11.96 22.28
N ASN A 122 -0.73 -12.68 21.26
CA ASN A 122 0.69 -13.05 21.15
C ASN A 122 1.50 -11.80 20.75
N LYS A 123 1.71 -10.91 21.73
CA LYS A 123 2.71 -9.84 21.73
C LYS A 123 4.07 -10.45 22.01
N VAL A 124 4.62 -11.19 21.06
CA VAL A 124 6.01 -11.66 21.21
C VAL A 124 6.77 -11.46 19.91
N PRO A 125 7.89 -10.71 19.94
CA PRO A 125 8.75 -10.54 18.79
C PRO A 125 9.40 -11.88 18.43
N VAL A 126 9.09 -12.39 17.23
CA VAL A 126 9.85 -13.40 16.47
C VAL A 126 9.96 -14.82 17.09
N GLY A 127 9.51 -15.08 18.32
CA GLY A 127 9.74 -16.36 19.01
C GLY A 127 8.70 -17.47 18.79
N ASP A 128 7.41 -17.14 18.84
CA ASP A 128 6.31 -18.14 18.84
C ASP A 128 5.47 -18.11 17.56
N GLN A 129 6.07 -17.72 16.43
CA GLN A 129 5.38 -17.88 15.16
C GLN A 129 5.23 -19.37 14.85
N PRO A 130 4.06 -19.81 14.37
CA PRO A 130 3.90 -21.15 13.85
C PRO A 130 5.02 -21.45 12.85
N LYS A 131 5.59 -22.67 12.86
CA LYS A 131 6.68 -23.05 11.94
C LYS A 131 6.28 -22.88 10.46
N ASP A 132 4.99 -22.82 10.19
CA ASP A 132 4.33 -22.66 8.90
C ASP A 132 3.84 -21.24 8.61
N ILE A 133 4.19 -20.23 9.41
CA ILE A 133 3.73 -18.84 9.21
C ILE A 133 4.06 -18.28 7.82
N GLU A 134 5.24 -18.62 7.29
CA GLU A 134 5.67 -18.19 5.96
C GLU A 134 4.76 -18.80 4.88
N LEU A 135 4.39 -20.07 5.03
CA LEU A 135 3.44 -20.75 4.16
C LEU A 135 2.05 -20.12 4.27
N GLN A 136 1.57 -19.83 5.50
CA GLN A 136 0.27 -19.19 5.71
C GLN A 136 0.21 -17.79 5.07
N ILE A 137 1.27 -16.97 5.22
CA ILE A 137 1.35 -15.65 4.58
C ILE A 137 1.37 -15.80 3.07
N ARG A 138 2.12 -16.78 2.54
CA ARG A 138 2.18 -17.06 1.11
C ARG A 138 0.81 -17.47 0.55
N GLU A 139 0.13 -18.41 1.20
CA GLU A 139 -1.22 -18.84 0.83
C GLU A 139 -2.23 -17.70 0.88
N LEU A 140 -2.13 -16.85 1.91
CA LEU A 140 -2.94 -15.65 2.04
C LEU A 140 -2.74 -14.71 0.86
N ILE A 141 -1.49 -14.40 0.49
CA ILE A 141 -1.19 -13.56 -0.68
C ILE A 141 -1.77 -14.21 -1.93
N LEU A 142 -1.48 -15.49 -2.18
CA LEU A 142 -1.95 -16.24 -3.34
C LEU A 142 -3.48 -16.21 -3.47
N ARG A 143 -4.23 -16.31 -2.36
CA ARG A 143 -5.68 -16.19 -2.38
C ARG A 143 -6.17 -14.88 -3.00
N PHE A 144 -5.51 -13.75 -2.69
CA PHE A 144 -5.90 -12.45 -3.24
C PHE A 144 -5.40 -12.24 -4.67
N ILE A 145 -4.15 -12.59 -4.97
CA ILE A 145 -3.56 -12.34 -6.30
C ILE A 145 -3.98 -13.36 -7.35
N SER A 146 -4.53 -14.51 -6.97
CA SER A 146 -5.10 -15.48 -7.93
C SER A 146 -6.38 -14.98 -8.60
N ASN A 147 -7.01 -13.92 -8.07
CA ASN A 147 -8.12 -13.26 -8.74
C ASN A 147 -7.64 -12.64 -10.07
N PRO A 148 -8.13 -13.09 -11.24
CA PRO A 148 -7.69 -12.58 -12.54
C PRO A 148 -8.04 -11.10 -12.77
N ASN A 149 -9.03 -10.57 -12.05
CA ASN A 149 -9.42 -9.16 -12.10
C ASN A 149 -8.60 -8.28 -11.14
N SER A 150 -7.63 -8.86 -10.39
CA SER A 150 -6.74 -8.09 -9.53
C SER A 150 -5.51 -7.56 -10.28
N ILE A 151 -5.18 -6.30 -10.04
CA ILE A 151 -3.87 -5.72 -10.37
C ILE A 151 -2.92 -6.02 -9.21
N ILE A 152 -1.75 -6.58 -9.52
CA ILE A 152 -0.73 -6.89 -8.52
C ILE A 152 0.26 -5.72 -8.48
N LEU A 153 0.33 -5.05 -7.34
CA LEU A 153 1.32 -4.01 -7.08
C LEU A 153 2.53 -4.64 -6.36
N ALA A 154 3.54 -5.04 -7.13
CA ALA A 154 4.73 -5.72 -6.62
C ALA A 154 5.77 -4.71 -6.12
N VAL A 155 5.80 -4.47 -4.81
CA VAL A 155 6.66 -3.49 -4.14
C VAL A 155 7.99 -4.12 -3.72
N THR A 156 9.08 -3.64 -4.33
CA THR A 156 10.45 -4.09 -4.10
C THR A 156 11.33 -2.90 -3.74
N ALA A 157 12.27 -3.06 -2.80
CA ALA A 157 13.22 -2.01 -2.47
C ALA A 157 14.46 -2.08 -3.39
N ALA A 158 14.92 -0.92 -3.86
CA ALA A 158 16.06 -0.80 -4.77
C ALA A 158 17.40 -1.17 -4.14
N ASN A 159 17.50 -1.10 -2.81
CA ASN A 159 18.68 -1.47 -2.04
C ASN A 159 18.78 -2.99 -1.75
N THR A 160 17.99 -3.79 -2.45
CA THR A 160 18.02 -5.26 -2.42
C THR A 160 18.13 -5.78 -3.84
N ASP A 161 18.54 -7.04 -4.02
CA ASP A 161 18.58 -7.62 -5.37
C ASP A 161 17.16 -7.81 -5.92
N MET A 162 16.79 -6.93 -6.85
CA MET A 162 15.47 -6.87 -7.47
C MET A 162 15.17 -8.10 -8.34
N ALA A 163 16.19 -8.79 -8.88
CA ALA A 163 15.99 -10.01 -9.66
C ALA A 163 15.48 -11.17 -8.79
N THR A 164 15.77 -11.14 -7.49
CA THR A 164 15.37 -12.15 -6.51
C THR A 164 14.16 -11.76 -5.66
N SER A 165 13.49 -10.64 -5.99
CA SER A 165 12.34 -10.15 -5.23
C SER A 165 11.24 -11.20 -5.07
N GLU A 166 10.92 -11.55 -3.83
CA GLU A 166 9.82 -12.45 -3.49
C GLU A 166 8.47 -11.92 -3.99
N ALA A 167 8.30 -10.60 -4.05
CA ALA A 167 7.09 -9.97 -4.58
C ALA A 167 6.88 -10.32 -6.06
N LEU A 168 7.94 -10.31 -6.85
CA LEU A 168 7.88 -10.64 -8.27
C LEU A 168 7.81 -12.15 -8.49
N LYS A 169 8.51 -12.94 -7.68
CA LYS A 169 8.44 -14.41 -7.73
C LYS A 169 7.02 -14.90 -7.53
N ILE A 170 6.37 -14.50 -6.44
CA ILE A 170 4.99 -14.93 -6.13
C ILE A 170 3.98 -14.38 -7.15
N SER A 171 4.21 -13.17 -7.69
CA SER A 171 3.35 -12.62 -8.75
C SER A 171 3.41 -13.45 -10.03
N ARG A 172 4.60 -13.92 -10.43
CA ARG A 172 4.76 -14.74 -11.64
C ARG A 172 4.08 -16.10 -11.56
N GLU A 173 3.81 -16.61 -10.37
CA GLU A 173 3.05 -17.87 -10.22
C GLU A 173 1.61 -17.75 -10.72
N VAL A 174 1.01 -16.56 -10.62
CA VAL A 174 -0.38 -16.28 -11.00
C VAL A 174 -0.51 -15.32 -12.19
N ASP A 175 0.59 -14.69 -12.60
CA ASP A 175 0.72 -13.80 -13.76
C ASP A 175 2.10 -13.98 -14.43
N PRO A 176 2.36 -15.13 -15.08
CA PRO A 176 3.68 -15.46 -15.65
C PRO A 176 4.20 -14.45 -16.68
N ASP A 177 3.27 -13.82 -17.42
CA ASP A 177 3.57 -12.84 -18.46
C ASP A 177 3.66 -11.40 -17.92
N GLY A 178 3.33 -11.17 -16.64
CA GLY A 178 3.32 -9.86 -16.01
C GLY A 178 2.26 -8.91 -16.58
N ARG A 179 1.15 -9.42 -17.13
CA ARG A 179 0.10 -8.64 -17.83
C ARG A 179 -0.70 -7.74 -16.89
N ARG A 180 -0.82 -8.14 -15.63
CA ARG A 180 -1.58 -7.43 -14.58
C ARG A 180 -0.73 -7.09 -13.37
N THR A 181 0.59 -7.18 -13.51
CA THR A 181 1.56 -6.84 -12.47
C THR A 181 2.24 -5.52 -12.80
N LEU A 182 2.17 -4.57 -11.87
CA LEU A 182 2.93 -3.32 -11.90
C LEU A 182 4.02 -3.37 -10.82
N ALA A 183 5.27 -3.14 -11.20
CA ALA A 183 6.38 -3.13 -10.24
C ALA A 183 6.59 -1.73 -9.67
N VAL A 184 6.69 -1.64 -8.34
CA VAL A 184 7.05 -0.40 -7.64
C VAL A 184 8.40 -0.57 -6.99
N ILE A 185 9.35 0.28 -7.37
CA ILE A 185 10.72 0.25 -6.87
C ILE A 185 10.91 1.36 -5.85
N THR A 186 10.95 1.01 -4.57
CA THR A 186 11.08 1.97 -3.46
C THR A 186 12.54 2.18 -3.06
N LYS A 187 12.83 3.14 -2.17
CA LYS A 187 14.15 3.35 -1.56
C LYS A 187 15.28 3.57 -2.57
N LEU A 188 15.00 4.24 -3.69
CA LEU A 188 16.01 4.56 -4.72
C LEU A 188 17.17 5.40 -4.17
N ASP A 189 16.92 6.15 -3.09
CA ASP A 189 17.87 6.98 -2.36
C ASP A 189 18.82 6.19 -1.46
N LEU A 190 18.50 4.93 -1.14
CA LEU A 190 19.28 4.07 -0.23
C LEU A 190 20.11 3.02 -0.98
N MET A 191 20.32 3.20 -2.29
CA MET A 191 21.21 2.34 -3.08
C MET A 191 22.68 2.61 -2.75
N ASP A 192 23.53 1.59 -2.91
CA ASP A 192 24.96 1.70 -2.65
C ASP A 192 25.62 2.75 -3.56
N ALA A 193 26.63 3.45 -3.02
CA ALA A 193 27.38 4.44 -3.77
C ALA A 193 27.98 3.83 -5.04
N GLY A 194 27.77 4.50 -6.18
CA GLY A 194 28.21 4.00 -7.49
C GLY A 194 27.22 3.08 -8.20
N THR A 195 26.08 2.75 -7.58
CA THR A 195 24.99 2.00 -8.21
C THR A 195 23.79 2.89 -8.55
N ASP A 196 22.92 2.39 -9.42
CA ASP A 196 21.62 3.00 -9.76
C ASP A 196 20.63 1.94 -10.27
N ALA A 197 19.36 2.33 -10.38
CA ALA A 197 18.26 1.48 -10.84
C ALA A 197 17.88 1.72 -12.31
N MET A 198 18.74 2.34 -13.13
CA MET A 198 18.39 2.78 -14.48
C MET A 198 17.87 1.64 -15.36
N ASP A 199 18.60 0.52 -15.41
CA ASP A 199 18.21 -0.64 -16.23
C ASP A 199 16.90 -1.27 -15.75
N VAL A 200 16.67 -1.27 -14.44
CA VAL A 200 15.42 -1.75 -13.86
C VAL A 200 14.27 -0.84 -14.24
N LEU A 201 14.40 0.48 -14.04
CA LEU A 201 13.36 1.45 -14.37
C LEU A 201 13.07 1.53 -15.88
N MET A 202 14.05 1.19 -16.72
CA MET A 202 13.87 1.07 -18.18
C MET A 202 13.22 -0.26 -18.61
N GLY A 203 12.95 -1.18 -17.69
CA GLY A 203 12.32 -2.48 -18.01
C GLY A 203 13.26 -3.49 -18.64
N ARG A 204 14.58 -3.35 -18.48
CA ARG A 204 15.57 -4.28 -19.06
C ARG A 204 15.77 -5.53 -18.20
N VAL A 205 15.42 -5.47 -16.91
CA VAL A 205 15.68 -6.54 -15.93
C VAL A 205 14.40 -7.25 -15.50
N ILE A 206 13.32 -6.50 -15.25
CA ILE A 206 12.08 -7.04 -14.66
C ILE A 206 11.02 -7.18 -15.76
N PRO A 207 10.55 -8.41 -16.06
CA PRO A 207 9.51 -8.65 -17.06
C PRO A 207 8.11 -8.40 -16.49
N VAL A 208 7.69 -7.13 -16.46
CA VAL A 208 6.30 -6.72 -16.15
C VAL A 208 5.75 -5.83 -17.27
N LYS A 209 4.45 -5.96 -17.57
CA LYS A 209 3.82 -5.28 -18.71
C LYS A 209 3.06 -4.00 -18.33
N LEU A 210 2.59 -3.88 -17.09
CA LEU A 210 1.99 -2.62 -16.61
C LEU A 210 3.04 -1.53 -16.33
N GLY A 211 4.33 -1.88 -16.38
CA GLY A 211 5.44 -0.96 -16.22
C GLY A 211 6.09 -1.04 -14.85
N ILE A 212 7.10 -0.18 -14.68
CA ILE A 212 7.96 -0.13 -13.49
C ILE A 212 8.02 1.34 -13.07
N ILE A 213 7.66 1.60 -11.81
CA ILE A 213 7.60 2.95 -11.25
C ILE A 213 8.47 3.01 -10.01
N GLY A 214 9.51 3.82 -10.07
CA GLY A 214 10.41 4.15 -8.98
C GLY A 214 9.84 5.26 -8.10
N VAL A 215 9.96 5.10 -6.79
CA VAL A 215 9.49 6.07 -5.79
C VAL A 215 10.50 6.23 -4.65
N VAL A 216 10.50 7.42 -4.04
CA VAL A 216 11.22 7.73 -2.81
C VAL A 216 10.20 8.26 -1.81
N ASN A 217 9.97 7.48 -0.75
CA ASN A 217 9.04 7.85 0.31
C ASN A 217 9.78 8.31 1.56
N ARG A 218 9.03 8.85 2.53
CA ARG A 218 9.55 9.21 3.85
C ARG A 218 10.25 8.02 4.53
N SER A 219 11.44 8.28 5.06
CA SER A 219 12.14 7.39 5.96
C SER A 219 11.49 7.40 7.35
N GLN A 220 11.91 6.49 8.24
CA GLN A 220 11.46 6.53 9.63
C GLN A 220 11.89 7.83 10.34
N LEU A 221 13.05 8.39 9.98
CA LEU A 221 13.53 9.66 10.51
C LEU A 221 12.63 10.82 10.06
N ASP A 222 12.24 10.85 8.79
CA ASP A 222 11.33 11.87 8.25
C ASP A 222 9.98 11.85 8.97
N ILE A 223 9.45 10.65 9.26
CA ILE A 223 8.18 10.46 9.99
C ILE A 223 8.32 10.96 11.42
N ASN A 224 9.40 10.57 12.12
CA ASN A 224 9.65 11.02 13.49
C ASN A 224 9.80 12.56 13.57
N ASN A 225 10.38 13.16 12.53
CA ASN A 225 10.51 14.60 12.37
C ASN A 225 9.25 15.29 11.82
N LYS A 226 8.14 14.56 11.69
CA LYS A 226 6.85 15.05 11.18
C LYS A 226 6.93 15.72 9.81
N LYS A 227 7.82 15.24 8.94
CA LYS A 227 7.89 15.69 7.54
C LYS A 227 6.58 15.37 6.83
N SER A 228 5.99 16.37 6.20
CA SER A 228 4.73 16.20 5.46
C SER A 228 4.95 15.31 4.23
N VAL A 229 3.89 14.60 3.81
CA VAL A 229 3.92 13.83 2.54
C VAL A 229 4.19 14.76 1.36
N THR A 230 3.61 15.96 1.35
CA THR A 230 3.82 16.96 0.30
C THR A 230 5.29 17.36 0.17
N ASP A 231 5.97 17.63 1.28
CA ASP A 231 7.40 17.93 1.28
C ASP A 231 8.22 16.72 0.80
N SER A 232 7.85 15.51 1.22
CA SER A 232 8.50 14.29 0.72
C SER A 232 8.36 14.12 -0.79
N ILE A 233 7.21 14.43 -1.37
CA ILE A 233 6.99 14.35 -2.82
C ILE A 233 7.81 15.42 -3.56
N ARG A 234 8.01 16.60 -2.96
CA ARG A 234 8.90 17.63 -3.51
C ARG A 234 10.35 17.13 -3.54
N ASP A 235 10.81 16.54 -2.46
CA ASP A 235 12.18 16.02 -2.35
C ASP A 235 12.39 14.81 -3.27
N GLU A 236 11.40 13.93 -3.39
CA GLU A 236 11.37 12.84 -4.38
C GLU A 236 11.53 13.37 -5.80
N TYR A 237 10.77 14.39 -6.17
CA TYR A 237 10.86 15.00 -7.50
C TYR A 237 12.27 15.56 -7.75
N ALA A 238 12.84 16.28 -6.78
CA ALA A 238 14.20 16.81 -6.90
C ALA A 238 15.24 15.69 -7.03
N PHE A 239 15.09 14.60 -6.26
CA PHE A 239 15.95 13.42 -6.36
C PHE A 239 15.89 12.78 -7.74
N LEU A 240 14.67 12.52 -8.25
CA LEU A 240 14.46 11.90 -9.56
C LEU A 240 15.01 12.76 -10.69
N GLN A 241 14.79 14.08 -10.65
CA GLN A 241 15.35 15.03 -11.63
C GLN A 241 16.88 15.03 -11.64
N LYS A 242 17.51 14.85 -10.47
CA LYS A 242 18.98 14.84 -10.34
C LYS A 242 19.59 13.50 -10.77
N LYS A 243 19.03 12.37 -10.32
CA LYS A 243 19.61 11.03 -10.47
C LYS A 243 19.12 10.30 -11.73
N TYR A 244 17.87 10.53 -12.14
CA TYR A 244 17.23 9.87 -13.29
C TYR A 244 16.50 10.87 -14.21
N PRO A 245 17.18 11.88 -14.79
CA PRO A 245 16.51 13.01 -15.46
C PRO A 245 15.57 12.60 -16.61
N SER A 246 15.99 11.63 -17.42
CA SER A 246 15.22 11.12 -18.57
C SER A 246 13.99 10.30 -18.16
N LEU A 247 13.96 9.78 -16.94
CA LEU A 247 12.89 8.95 -16.41
C LEU A 247 12.01 9.66 -15.37
N ALA A 248 12.42 10.83 -14.89
CA ALA A 248 11.75 11.55 -13.80
C ALA A 248 10.26 11.81 -14.06
N ASN A 249 9.87 12.05 -15.33
CA ASN A 249 8.47 12.29 -15.71
C ASN A 249 7.59 11.02 -15.71
N ARG A 250 8.19 9.82 -15.59
CA ARG A 250 7.52 8.52 -15.55
C ARG A 250 7.72 7.80 -14.22
N ASN A 251 8.18 8.52 -13.21
CA ASN A 251 8.47 8.00 -11.88
C ASN A 251 7.93 8.97 -10.81
N GLY A 252 7.94 8.50 -9.57
CA GLY A 252 7.49 9.25 -8.40
C GLY A 252 6.02 9.03 -8.05
N THR A 253 5.68 9.41 -6.82
CA THR A 253 4.38 9.16 -6.19
C THR A 253 3.22 9.75 -6.99
N LYS A 254 3.39 10.95 -7.57
CA LYS A 254 2.36 11.58 -8.40
C LYS A 254 2.09 10.80 -9.69
N TYR A 255 3.13 10.26 -10.31
CA TYR A 255 2.99 9.44 -11.52
C TYR A 255 2.34 8.09 -11.18
N LEU A 256 2.76 7.47 -10.06
CA LEU A 256 2.14 6.24 -9.54
C LEU A 256 0.64 6.42 -9.30
N ALA A 257 0.24 7.45 -8.56
CA ALA A 257 -1.17 7.71 -8.24
C ALA A 257 -2.02 7.87 -9.50
N ARG A 258 -1.53 8.62 -10.50
CA ARG A 258 -2.22 8.80 -11.79
C ARG A 258 -2.29 7.52 -12.63
N THR A 259 -1.30 6.64 -12.50
CA THR A 259 -1.25 5.37 -13.26
C THR A 259 -2.19 4.33 -12.67
N LEU A 260 -2.49 4.42 -11.36
CA LEU A 260 -3.42 3.52 -10.67
C LEU A 260 -4.89 3.96 -10.77
N ASN A 261 -5.16 5.20 -11.18
CA ASN A 261 -6.50 5.75 -11.42
C ASN A 261 -6.98 5.48 -12.85
#